data_AF-A0A257UPY7-F1
#
_entry.id   AF-A0A257UPY7-F1
#
_cell.length_a   1.000
_cell.length_b   1.000
_cell.length_c   1.000
_cell.angle_alpha   90.00
_cell.angle_beta   90.00
_cell.angle_gamma   90.00
#
_symmetry.space_group_name_H-M   'P 1'
#
loop_
_entity.id
_entity.type
_entity.pdbx_description
1 polymer ?
#
loop_
_entity_poly.entity_id
_entity_poly.type
_entity_poly.pdbx_seq_one_letter_code
_entity_poly.pdbx_strand_id
1 'polypeptide(L)' 'DCRAAGADGMTDFRTVIKEAERLLPGQVLAIRIGFEPTFLCRVLAGKGFDHWPEPAEDGEWKIFFLRRHGGRARS' A
#
# COMPACT_ATOMS: atom_id res chain seq x y z
N ASP A 1 -12.75 4.21 9.14
CA ASP A 1 -13.27 3.61 7.90
C ASP A 1 -12.07 3.14 7.07
N CYS A 2 -11.76 1.85 7.10
CA CYS A 2 -10.60 1.27 6.41
C CYS A 2 -11.11 0.68 5.09
N ARG A 3 -10.82 1.33 3.97
CA ARG A 3 -11.26 0.87 2.65
C ARG A 3 -10.38 -0.31 2.23
N ALA A 4 -10.91 -1.54 2.31
CA ALA A 4 -10.23 -2.72 1.79
C ALA A 4 -10.30 -2.70 0.25
N ALA A 5 -9.16 -2.54 -0.42
CA ALA A 5 -9.06 -2.77 -1.85
C ALA A 5 -8.96 -4.28 -2.09
N GLY A 6 -10.06 -4.91 -2.54
CA GLY A 6 -10.05 -6.30 -2.97
C GLY A 6 -9.20 -6.47 -4.23
N ALA A 7 -8.06 -7.13 -4.11
CA ALA A 7 -7.19 -7.49 -5.21
C ALA A 7 -7.63 -8.84 -5.79
N ASP A 8 -8.67 -8.83 -6.63
CA ASP A 8 -9.02 -9.97 -7.48
C ASP A 8 -8.60 -9.64 -8.92
N GLY A 9 -7.61 -10.39 -9.43
CA GLY A 9 -7.05 -10.24 -10.77
C GLY A 9 -5.77 -9.39 -10.79
N MET A 10 -4.61 -10.07 -10.79
CA MET A 10 -3.25 -9.58 -11.10
C MET A 10 -3.11 -8.05 -11.14
N THR A 11 -3.22 -7.40 -9.98
CA THR A 11 -3.10 -5.94 -9.91
C THR A 11 -1.62 -5.61 -10.11
N ASP A 12 -1.27 -5.17 -11.31
CA ASP A 12 0.07 -4.66 -11.64
C ASP A 12 0.53 -3.75 -10.49
N PHE A 13 1.81 -3.85 -10.07
CA PHE A 13 2.32 -3.00 -8.98
C PHE A 13 2.04 -1.51 -9.21
N ARG A 14 1.97 -1.09 -10.48
CA ARG A 14 1.60 0.27 -10.88
C ARG A 14 0.21 0.68 -10.41
N THR A 15 -0.77 -0.21 -10.47
CA THR A 15 -2.13 0.07 -10.02
C THR A 15 -2.17 0.21 -8.51
N VAL A 16 -1.49 -0.68 -7.77
CA VAL A 16 -1.36 -0.59 -6.31
C VAL A 16 -0.72 0.74 -5.89
N ILE A 17 0.35 1.13 -6.57
CA ILE A 17 1.04 2.41 -6.31
C ILE A 17 0.10 3.59 -6.59
N LYS A 18 -0.65 3.56 -7.70
CA LYS A 18 -1.64 4.61 -8.03
C LYS A 18 -2.74 4.74 -6.97
N GLU A 19 -3.23 3.62 -6.45
CA GLU A 19 -4.23 3.63 -5.38
C GLU A 19 -3.63 4.15 -4.05
N ALA A 20 -2.39 3.78 -3.73
CA ALA A 20 -1.68 4.33 -2.58
C ALA A 20 -1.50 5.86 -2.71
N GLU A 21 -1.20 6.38 -3.91
CA GLU A 21 -1.07 7.81 -4.19
C GLU A 21 -2.39 8.58 -4.02
N ARG A 22 -3.54 7.90 -4.16
CA ARG A 22 -4.88 8.49 -3.94
C ARG A 22 -5.26 8.57 -2.46
N LEU A 23 -4.50 7.94 -1.56
CA LEU A 23 -4.81 7.96 -0.13
C LEU A 23 -4.74 9.39 0.44
N LEU A 24 -5.76 9.75 1.19
CA LEU A 24 -5.73 10.94 2.02
C LEU A 24 -4.83 10.70 3.24
N PRO A 25 -4.23 11.77 3.80
CA PRO A 25 -3.52 11.65 5.08
C PRO A 25 -4.39 11.01 6.15
N GLY A 26 -3.83 10.03 6.86
CA GLY A 26 -4.55 9.25 7.87
C GLY A 26 -5.33 8.05 7.33
N GLN A 27 -5.41 7.84 6.01
CA GLN A 27 -5.93 6.60 5.44
C GLN A 27 -4.84 5.53 5.32
N VAL A 28 -5.25 4.28 5.51
CA VAL A 28 -4.40 3.10 5.40
C VAL A 28 -4.85 2.25 4.23
N LEU A 29 -3.91 1.84 3.38
CA LEU A 29 -4.11 0.83 2.35
C LEU A 29 -3.49 -0.48 2.79
N ALA A 30 -4.29 -1.54 2.84
CA ALA A 30 -3.83 -2.89 3.12
C ALA A 30 -3.77 -3.71 1.83
N ILE A 31 -2.62 -4.34 1.55
CA ILE A 31 -2.40 -5.17 0.37
C ILE A 31 -2.01 -6.59 0.82
N ARG A 32 -2.54 -7.61 0.13
CA ARG A 32 -2.18 -9.02 0.31
C ARG A 32 -1.43 -9.50 -0.92
N ILE A 33 -0.26 -10.11 -0.74
CA ILE A 33 0.54 -10.70 -1.82
C ILE A 33 1.22 -12.00 -1.36
N GLY A 34 1.43 -12.94 -2.27
CA GLY A 34 2.07 -14.23 -1.98
C GLY A 34 3.60 -14.23 -1.91
N PHE A 35 4.25 -13.08 -1.76
CA PHE A 35 5.71 -12.98 -1.71
C PHE A 35 6.18 -11.74 -0.94
N GLU A 36 7.45 -11.71 -0.55
CA GLU A 36 8.01 -10.63 0.24
C GLU A 36 8.03 -9.28 -0.53
N PRO A 37 7.42 -8.21 0.00
CA PRO A 37 7.18 -6.93 -0.71
C PRO A 37 8.36 -5.96 -0.75
N THR A 38 9.59 -6.43 -0.75
CA THR A 38 10.78 -5.58 -0.56
C THR A 38 10.88 -4.46 -1.61
N PHE A 39 10.50 -4.73 -2.86
CA PHE A 39 10.46 -3.71 -3.91
C PHE A 39 9.37 -2.65 -3.68
N LEU A 40 8.16 -3.08 -3.33
CA LEU A 40 6.99 -2.19 -3.17
C LEU A 40 7.17 -1.26 -1.97
N CYS A 41 7.65 -1.79 -0.85
CA CYS A 41 7.99 -1.03 0.35
C CYS A 41 9.02 0.07 0.04
N ARG A 42 10.07 -0.24 -0.73
CA ARG A 42 11.09 0.74 -1.12
C ARG A 42 10.53 1.87 -1.97
N VAL A 43 9.67 1.57 -2.94
CA VAL A 43 9.04 2.56 -3.82
C VAL A 43 8.13 3.50 -3.02
N LEU A 44 7.30 2.96 -2.14
CA LEU A 44 6.35 3.75 -1.36
C LEU A 44 7.01 4.53 -0.21
N ALA A 45 8.05 3.98 0.40
CA ALA A 45 8.89 4.72 1.34
C ALA A 45 9.52 5.97 0.69
N GLY A 46 10.03 5.84 -0.54
CA GLY A 46 10.55 6.98 -1.31
C GLY A 46 9.50 8.05 -1.64
N LYS A 47 8.21 7.71 -1.59
CA LYS A 47 7.08 8.64 -1.77
C LYS A 47 6.57 9.23 -0.45
N GLY A 48 7.16 8.88 0.69
CA GLY A 48 6.78 9.38 2.01
C GLY A 48 5.61 8.64 2.67
N PHE A 49 5.40 7.38 2.30
CA PHE A 49 4.46 6.49 2.98
C PHE A 49 5.18 5.67 4.04
N ASP A 50 4.58 5.58 5.21
CA ASP A 50 4.95 4.58 6.20
C ASP A 50 4.39 3.23 5.78
N HIS A 51 5.11 2.17 6.09
CA HIS A 51 4.73 0.83 5.72
C HIS A 51 5.05 -0.18 6.83
N TRP A 52 4.16 -1.15 7.00
CA TRP A 52 4.34 -2.27 7.91
C TRP A 52 3.98 -3.57 7.19
N PRO A 53 4.99 -4.36 6.76
CA PRO A 53 4.76 -5.70 6.27
C PRO A 53 4.61 -6.68 7.44
N GLU A 54 3.57 -7.49 7.39
CA GLU A 54 3.29 -8.56 8.34
C GLU A 54 3.13 -9.88 7.58
N PRO A 55 3.76 -10.97 8.04
CA PRO A 55 3.51 -12.28 7.47
C PRO A 55 2.05 -12.68 7.75
N ALA A 56 1.40 -13.24 6.74
CA ALA A 56 0.05 -13.79 6.83
C ALA A 56 0.10 -15.32 6.67
N GLU A 57 -1.07 -15.95 6.77
CA GLU A 57 -1.22 -17.39 6.60
C GLU A 57 -0.88 -17.81 5.17
N ASP A 58 -0.40 -19.05 5.00
CA ASP A 58 -0.11 -19.66 3.70
C ASP A 58 1.08 -19.06 2.91
N GLY A 59 2.00 -18.37 3.58
CA GLY A 59 3.14 -17.72 2.91
C GLY A 59 2.79 -16.39 2.24
N GLU A 60 1.56 -15.92 2.44
CA GLU A 60 1.12 -14.58 2.07
C GLU A 60 1.73 -13.52 2.98
N TRP A 61 1.73 -12.29 2.50
CA TRP A 61 2.16 -11.10 3.21
C TRP A 61 1.05 -10.06 3.17
N LYS A 62 0.77 -9.47 4.32
CA LYS A 62 -0.10 -8.30 4.45
C LYS A 62 0.77 -7.07 4.63
N ILE A 63 0.49 -6.01 3.89
CA ILE A 63 1.25 -4.76 3.99
C ILE A 63 0.30 -3.63 4.21
N PHE A 64 0.55 -2.86 5.25
CA PHE A 64 -0.19 -1.66 5.58
C PHE A 64 0.62 -0.45 5.16
N PHE A 65 0.06 0.39 4.29
CA PHE A 65 0.63 1.67 3.89
C PHE A 65 -0.16 2.80 4.50
N LEU A 66 0.50 3.66 5.25
CA LEU A 66 -0.07 4.86 5.85
C LEU A 66 0.55 6.10 5.23
N ARG A 67 -0.30 7.00 4.77
CA ARG A 67 0.15 8.33 4.38
C ARG A 67 0.15 9.26 5.60
N ARG A 68 1.32 9.48 6.21
CA ARG A 68 1.46 10.39 7.36
C ARG A 68 1.28 11.86 7.00
N HIS A 69 1.72 12.24 5.81
CA HIS A 69 1.65 13.62 5.35
C HIS A 69 0.75 13.74 4.13
N GLY A 70 -0.25 14.63 4.23
CA GLY A 70 -1.04 15.05 3.09
C GLY A 70 -0.16 15.89 2.18
N GLY A 71 0.58 15.25 1.29
CA GLY A 71 1.16 15.96 0.16
C GLY A 71 0.01 16.69 -0.52
N ARG A 72 0.07 18.02 -0.45
CA ARG A 72 -0.84 18.97 -1.09
C ARG A 72 -1.22 18.39 -2.45
N ALA A 73 -2.45 17.88 -2.57
CA ALA A 73 -3.09 17.82 -3.88
C ALA A 73 -3.19 19.28 -4.30
N ARG A 74 -2.25 19.74 -5.14
CA ARG A 74 -2.40 21.05 -5.77
C ARG A 74 -3.54 20.90 -6.77
N SER A 75 -4.49 21.81 -6.58
CA SER A 75 -5.75 22.03 -7.29
C SER A 75 -5.62 21.99 -8.80
#